data_AF-A0A352JX83-F1
#
_entry.id   AF-A0A352JX83-F1
#
_cell.length_a   1.000
_cell.length_b   1.000
_cell.length_c   1.000
_cell.angle_alpha   90.00
_cell.angle_beta   90.00
_cell.angle_gamma   90.00
#
_symmetry.space_group_name_H-M   'P 1'
#
loop_
_entity.id
_entity.type
_entity.pdbx_description
1 polymer ?
#
loop_
_entity_poly.entity_id
_entity_poly.type
_entity_poly.pdbx_seq_one_letter_code
_entity_poly.pdbx_strand_id
1 'polypeptide(L)'
;DLKSISERTHLSVDAVVEAHHSRDYRVLATGFVPGFAYLGETDPRLHLPRLDVPRTRIPAGSVAIAENQTVIYPKQTPGGWHIIGRMPGSIVSFTDQSIHAQLSMGKSVRFRPISLAEFQRLEAAHATD
;
A
#
# COMPACT_ATOMS: atom_id res chain seq x y z
N ASP A 1 9.52 5.17 -4.72
CA ASP A 1 10.68 4.25 -4.70
C ASP A 1 10.84 3.41 -5.96
N LEU A 2 9.86 3.41 -6.87
CA LEU A 2 9.87 2.62 -8.12
C LEU A 2 11.21 2.61 -8.87
N LYS A 3 11.92 3.74 -9.00
CA LYS A 3 13.24 3.78 -9.64
C LYS A 3 14.28 2.91 -8.91
N SER A 4 14.40 3.06 -7.59
CA SER A 4 15.34 2.26 -6.80
C SER A 4 14.96 0.77 -6.76
N ILE A 5 13.66 0.47 -6.71
CA ILE A 5 13.15 -0.91 -6.81
C ILE A 5 13.52 -1.51 -8.16
N SER A 6 13.33 -0.76 -9.25
CA SER A 6 13.68 -1.15 -10.61
C SER A 6 15.17 -1.48 -10.73
N GLU A 7 16.04 -0.64 -10.16
CA GLU A 7 17.49 -0.86 -10.13
C GLU A 7 17.88 -2.14 -9.35
N ARG A 8 17.24 -2.40 -8.20
CA ARG A 8 17.56 -3.55 -7.33
C ARG A 8 16.98 -4.88 -7.81
N THR A 9 15.84 -4.85 -8.50
CA THR A 9 15.15 -6.06 -9.00
C THR A 9 15.46 -6.35 -10.46
N HIS A 10 16.14 -5.43 -11.16
CA HIS A 10 16.35 -5.46 -12.61
C HIS A 10 15.05 -5.52 -13.43
N LEU A 11 13.92 -5.11 -12.84
CA LEU A 11 12.64 -4.97 -13.51
C LEU A 11 12.46 -3.54 -14.03
N SER A 12 11.75 -3.34 -15.13
CA SER A 12 11.24 -2.01 -15.47
C SER A 12 10.20 -1.56 -14.43
N VAL A 13 9.95 -0.26 -14.33
CA VAL A 13 8.88 0.26 -13.46
C VAL A 13 7.52 -0.37 -13.79
N ASP A 14 7.21 -0.52 -15.08
CA ASP A 14 5.96 -1.15 -15.51
C ASP A 14 5.90 -2.63 -15.09
N ALA A 15 7.02 -3.36 -15.17
CA ALA A 15 7.08 -4.75 -14.71
C ALA A 15 6.93 -4.86 -13.17
N VAL A 16 7.40 -3.87 -12.41
CA VAL A 16 7.16 -3.81 -10.95
C VAL A 16 5.68 -3.61 -10.66
N VAL A 17 5.04 -2.68 -11.36
CA VAL A 17 3.60 -2.39 -11.21
C VAL A 17 2.76 -3.61 -11.60
N GLU A 18 3.04 -4.22 -12.75
CA GLU A 18 2.37 -5.44 -13.23
C GLU A 18 2.53 -6.61 -12.26
N ALA A 19 3.74 -6.85 -11.76
CA ALA A 19 3.99 -7.93 -10.79
C ALA A 19 3.22 -7.74 -9.47
N HIS A 20 2.92 -6.49 -9.09
CA HIS A 20 2.15 -6.19 -7.90
C HIS A 20 0.64 -6.34 -8.12
N HIS A 21 0.07 -5.75 -9.17
CA HIS A 21 -1.39 -5.75 -9.33
C HIS A 21 -1.97 -7.00 -10.01
N SER A 22 -1.14 -7.87 -10.58
CA SER A 22 -1.58 -9.12 -11.25
C SER A 22 -1.98 -10.25 -10.28
N ARG A 23 -1.98 -10.00 -8.97
CA ARG A 23 -2.24 -11.01 -7.93
C ARG A 23 -3.35 -10.58 -6.97
N ASP A 24 -4.03 -11.59 -6.43
CA ASP A 24 -4.86 -11.43 -5.24
C ASP A 24 -4.01 -11.61 -3.99
N TYR A 25 -4.15 -10.68 -3.05
CA TYR A 25 -3.52 -10.73 -1.75
C TYR A 25 -4.52 -11.13 -0.68
N ARG A 26 -4.05 -11.84 0.34
CA ARG A 26 -4.82 -11.99 1.58
C ARG A 26 -4.25 -11.13 2.70
N VAL A 27 -5.15 -10.62 3.54
CA VAL A 27 -4.77 -9.99 4.80
C VAL A 27 -4.28 -11.09 5.75
N LEU A 28 -2.97 -11.10 5.99
CA LEU A 28 -2.29 -12.08 6.85
C LEU A 28 -2.18 -11.62 8.31
N ALA A 29 -2.22 -10.31 8.53
CA ALA A 29 -2.26 -9.70 9.85
C ALA A 29 -2.82 -8.28 9.77
N THR A 30 -3.37 -7.81 10.88
CA THR A 30 -3.77 -6.40 11.08
C THR A 30 -3.15 -5.90 12.37
N GLY A 31 -2.71 -4.64 12.43
CA GLY A 31 -2.05 -4.08 13.62
C GLY A 31 -1.18 -2.88 13.29
N PHE A 32 -0.28 -2.47 14.18
CA PHE A 32 0.51 -1.22 14.13
C PHE A 32 -0.32 0.05 14.34
N VAL A 33 -1.29 0.32 13.46
CA VAL A 33 -2.28 1.40 13.62
C VAL A 33 -3.65 0.95 13.08
N PRO A 34 -4.77 1.57 13.49
CA PRO A 34 -6.08 1.18 12.99
C PRO A 34 -6.16 1.23 11.46
N GLY A 35 -6.65 0.15 10.84
CA GLY A 35 -6.74 0.01 9.39
C GLY A 35 -5.47 -0.48 8.69
N PHE A 36 -4.35 -0.63 9.39
CA PHE A 36 -3.11 -1.11 8.76
C PHE A 36 -3.12 -2.64 8.68
N ALA A 37 -2.95 -3.14 7.46
CA ALA A 37 -3.05 -4.56 7.14
C ALA A 37 -1.80 -5.01 6.36
N TYR A 38 -1.24 -6.13 6.80
CA TYR A 38 -0.15 -6.84 6.13
C TYR A 38 -0.74 -7.82 5.14
N LEU A 39 -0.43 -7.63 3.87
CA LEU A 39 -0.96 -8.38 2.74
C LEU A 39 0.16 -9.23 2.15
N GLY A 40 -0.13 -10.49 1.81
CA GLY A 40 0.89 -11.35 1.24
C GLY A 40 0.35 -12.64 0.62
N GLU A 41 1.19 -13.39 -0.09
CA GLU A 41 2.59 -13.04 -0.42
C GLU A 41 2.72 -12.24 -1.72
N THR A 42 3.71 -11.34 -1.81
CA THR A 42 4.06 -10.65 -3.05
C THR A 42 4.81 -11.56 -4.03
N ASP A 43 4.84 -11.16 -5.30
CA ASP A 43 5.69 -11.80 -6.30
C ASP A 43 7.15 -11.89 -5.81
N PRO A 44 7.81 -13.06 -5.89
CA PRO A 44 9.21 -13.22 -5.48
C PRO A 44 10.17 -12.22 -6.11
N ARG A 45 9.88 -11.74 -7.33
CA ARG A 45 10.69 -10.72 -8.01
C ARG A 45 10.63 -9.35 -7.32
N LEU A 46 9.66 -9.14 -6.43
CA LEU A 46 9.47 -7.91 -5.65
C LEU A 46 10.03 -8.03 -4.23
N HIS A 47 10.62 -9.16 -3.85
CA HIS A 47 11.16 -9.37 -2.50
C HIS A 47 12.39 -8.48 -2.30
N LEU A 48 12.22 -7.46 -1.45
CA LEU A 48 13.27 -6.51 -1.11
C LEU A 48 13.27 -6.27 0.40
N PRO A 49 14.43 -6.25 1.06
CA PRO A 49 14.46 -5.90 2.47
C PRO A 49 13.98 -4.48 2.69
N ARG A 50 13.53 -4.18 3.91
CA ARG A 50 13.19 -2.81 4.33
C ARG A 50 14.34 -1.83 4.05
N LEU A 51 14.00 -0.55 3.94
CA LEU A 51 14.98 0.53 3.87
C LEU A 51 15.87 0.53 5.12
N ASP A 52 17.17 0.75 4.92
CA ASP A 52 18.15 0.84 6.00
C ASP A 52 17.82 1.97 6.98
N VAL A 53 17.36 3.11 6.44
CA VAL A 53 16.91 4.27 7.21
C VAL A 53 15.41 4.49 6.97
N PRO A 54 14.55 4.24 7.97
CA PRO A 54 13.12 4.49 7.85
C PRO A 54 12.80 5.96 7.60
N ARG A 55 11.76 6.22 6.82
CA ARG A 55 11.19 7.56 6.69
C ARG A 55 10.50 7.95 7.98
N THR A 56 10.69 9.20 8.39
CA THR A 56 9.95 9.81 9.50
C THR A 56 8.48 10.06 9.15
N ARG A 57 8.17 10.21 7.86
CA ARG A 57 6.83 10.53 7.35
C ARG A 57 6.53 9.79 6.04
N ILE A 58 5.57 8.87 6.09
CA ILE A 58 4.93 8.25 4.93
C ILE A 58 3.50 8.79 4.82
N PRO A 59 3.07 9.36 3.67
CA PRO A 59 1.72 9.87 3.50
C PRO A 59 0.64 8.78 3.63
N ALA A 60 -0.56 9.17 4.09
CA ALA A 60 -1.73 8.31 4.07
C ALA A 60 -2.09 7.87 2.63
N GLY A 61 -2.60 6.65 2.50
CA GLY A 61 -2.90 6.00 1.24
C GLY A 61 -1.68 5.42 0.53
N SER A 62 -0.46 5.60 1.04
CA SER A 62 0.74 5.03 0.40
C SER A 62 0.64 3.51 0.34
N VAL A 63 0.94 2.94 -0.83
CA VAL A 63 1.05 1.50 -1.06
C VAL A 63 2.54 1.17 -1.11
N ALA A 64 2.96 0.18 -0.32
CA ALA A 64 4.37 -0.16 -0.18
C ALA A 64 4.62 -1.67 -0.12
N ILE A 65 5.87 -2.06 -0.35
CA ILE A 65 6.36 -3.45 -0.27
C ILE A 65 7.60 -3.55 0.63
N ALA A 66 7.75 -4.68 1.30
CA ALA A 66 8.97 -5.10 2.00
C ALA A 66 8.90 -6.61 2.25
N GLU A 67 10.06 -7.27 2.19
CA GLU A 67 10.15 -8.74 2.22
C GLU A 67 9.16 -9.35 1.22
N ASN A 68 8.34 -10.31 1.65
CA ASN A 68 7.28 -10.94 0.87
C ASN A 68 5.90 -10.29 1.06
N GLN A 69 5.83 -9.05 1.55
CA GLN A 69 4.58 -8.40 1.93
C GLN A 69 4.35 -7.07 1.23
N THR A 70 3.07 -6.70 1.14
CA THR A 70 2.62 -5.36 0.75
C THR A 70 1.67 -4.79 1.80
N VAL A 71 1.59 -3.46 1.88
CA VAL A 71 0.76 -2.75 2.85
C VAL A 71 0.14 -1.52 2.21
N ILE A 72 -0.96 -1.06 2.83
CA ILE A 72 -1.53 0.26 2.60
C ILE A 72 -1.39 1.03 3.92
N TYR A 73 -0.78 2.20 3.90
CA TYR A 73 -0.67 3.09 5.05
C TYR A 73 -2.00 3.83 5.24
N PRO A 74 -2.84 3.51 6.26
CA PRO A 74 -4.17 4.11 6.41
C PRO A 74 -4.10 5.55 6.93
N LYS A 75 -2.98 5.93 7.54
CA LYS A 75 -2.70 7.28 8.03
C LYS A 75 -1.22 7.58 7.88
N GLN A 76 -0.86 8.84 8.12
CA GLN A 76 0.54 9.24 8.12
C GLN A 76 1.29 8.62 9.31
N THR A 77 2.35 7.87 9.03
CA THR A 77 3.22 7.26 10.04
C THR A 77 4.68 7.26 9.58
N PRO A 78 5.67 7.06 10.46
CA PRO A 78 6.99 6.62 10.01
C PRO A 78 6.92 5.23 9.37
N GLY A 79 7.92 4.87 8.57
CA GLY A 79 8.02 3.54 7.99
C GLY A 79 9.24 3.34 7.09
N GLY A 80 9.71 2.09 7.00
CA GLY A 80 10.88 1.69 6.20
C GLY A 80 10.53 0.82 5.00
N TRP A 81 9.33 0.94 4.45
CA TRP A 81 8.89 0.13 3.31
C TRP A 81 9.07 0.90 2.00
N HIS A 82 9.23 0.17 0.90
CA HIS A 82 9.43 0.75 -0.42
C HIS A 82 8.08 1.17 -1.01
N ILE A 83 7.88 2.47 -1.19
CA ILE A 83 6.62 3.03 -1.71
C ILE A 83 6.56 2.83 -3.23
N ILE A 84 5.55 2.08 -3.68
CA ILE A 84 5.30 1.75 -5.09
C ILE A 84 4.12 2.53 -5.68
N GLY A 85 3.28 3.13 -4.85
CA GLY A 85 2.12 3.87 -5.32
C GLY A 85 1.33 4.51 -4.19
N ARG A 86 0.15 5.02 -4.51
CA ARG A 86 -0.80 5.59 -3.56
C ARG A 86 -2.22 5.26 -4.01
N MET A 87 -3.09 4.89 -3.08
CA MET A 87 -4.53 4.76 -3.33
C MET A 87 -5.26 6.04 -2.96
N PRO A 88 -6.35 6.39 -3.68
CA PRO A 88 -7.18 7.51 -3.29
C PRO A 88 -8.13 7.13 -2.14
N GLY A 89 -8.54 8.13 -1.36
CA GLY A 89 -9.48 7.95 -0.25
C GLY A 89 -8.89 7.24 0.97
N SER A 90 -9.76 6.69 1.82
CA SER A 90 -9.37 6.03 3.07
C SER A 90 -9.96 4.62 3.21
N ILE A 91 -9.13 3.69 3.71
CA ILE A 91 -9.55 2.33 4.11
C ILE A 91 -9.95 2.25 5.59
N VAL A 92 -9.87 3.36 6.31
CA VAL A 92 -10.28 3.48 7.71
C VAL A 92 -11.12 4.74 7.89
N SER A 93 -12.25 4.62 8.57
CA SER A 93 -13.03 5.77 9.02
C SER A 93 -13.14 5.75 10.55
N PHE A 94 -13.19 6.96 11.10
CA PHE A 94 -13.34 7.20 12.53
C PHE A 94 -14.66 7.92 12.73
N THR A 95 -15.50 7.40 13.61
CA THR A 95 -16.68 8.08 14.13
C THR A 95 -16.47 8.34 15.61
N ASP A 96 -17.32 9.16 16.23
CA ASP A 96 -17.29 9.41 17.68
C ASP A 96 -17.46 8.13 18.51
N GLN A 97 -17.99 7.05 17.92
CA GLN A 97 -18.35 5.82 18.62
C GLN A 97 -17.55 4.59 18.18
N SER A 98 -16.86 4.65 17.04
CA SER A 98 -16.25 3.45 16.44
C SER A 98 -15.14 3.75 15.44
N ILE A 99 -14.29 2.74 15.22
CA ILE A 99 -13.32 2.70 14.12
C ILE A 99 -13.77 1.63 13.14
N HIS A 100 -13.95 1.99 11.88
CA HIS A 100 -14.29 1.05 10.82
C HIS A 100 -13.10 0.87 9.90
N ALA A 101 -12.47 -0.31 9.94
CA ALA A 101 -11.41 -0.72 9.04
C ALA A 101 -11.98 -1.62 7.92
N GLN A 102 -11.73 -1.27 6.67
CA GLN A 102 -12.17 -2.07 5.52
C GLN A 102 -11.39 -3.39 5.42
N LEU A 103 -10.12 -3.40 5.84
CA LEU A 103 -9.23 -4.56 5.80
C LEU A 103 -9.24 -5.31 7.13
N SER A 104 -9.58 -6.59 7.10
CA SER A 104 -9.60 -7.49 8.26
C SER A 104 -8.97 -8.83 7.90
N MET A 105 -8.47 -9.56 8.90
CA MET A 105 -7.83 -10.88 8.74
C MET A 105 -8.61 -11.78 7.77
N GLY A 106 -7.88 -12.41 6.83
CA GLY A 106 -8.44 -13.35 5.85
C GLY A 106 -9.14 -12.73 4.64
N LYS A 107 -9.43 -11.43 4.61
CA LYS A 107 -10.00 -10.76 3.42
C LYS A 107 -9.05 -10.81 2.24
N SER A 108 -9.61 -10.94 1.04
CA SER A 108 -8.88 -10.82 -0.23
C SER A 108 -8.85 -9.37 -0.70
N VAL A 109 -7.74 -8.95 -1.29
CA VAL A 109 -7.50 -7.60 -1.83
C VAL A 109 -6.82 -7.74 -3.18
N ARG A 110 -7.35 -7.03 -4.19
CA ARG A 110 -6.71 -6.86 -5.49
C ARG A 110 -6.44 -5.40 -5.74
N PHE A 111 -5.22 -5.07 -6.13
CA PHE A 111 -4.86 -3.72 -6.55
C PHE A 111 -5.21 -3.51 -8.01
N ARG A 112 -5.59 -2.28 -8.37
CA ARG A 112 -5.82 -1.88 -9.76
C ARG A 112 -5.05 -0.59 -10.03
N PRO A 113 -4.15 -0.56 -11.02
CA PRO A 113 -3.50 0.68 -11.42
C PRO A 113 -4.56 1.62 -12.03
N ILE A 114 -4.47 2.90 -11.71
CA ILE A 114 -5.36 3.95 -12.22
C ILE A 114 -4.54 5.11 -12.77
N SER A 115 -5.14 5.85 -13.69
CA SER A 115 -4.52 7.08 -14.19
C SER A 115 -4.47 8.15 -13.09
N LEU A 116 -3.53 9.11 -13.21
CA LEU A 116 -3.46 10.25 -12.30
C LEU A 116 -4.77 11.06 -12.28
N ALA A 117 -5.41 11.22 -13.44
CA ALA A 117 -6.68 11.93 -13.54
C ALA A 117 -7.81 11.21 -12.79
N GLU A 118 -7.86 9.87 -12.85
CA GLU A 118 -8.80 9.07 -12.07
C GLU A 118 -8.49 9.16 -10.57
N PHE A 119 -7.22 9.07 -10.19
CA PHE A 119 -6.78 9.25 -8.80
C PHE A 119 -7.26 10.60 -8.24
N GLN A 120 -7.03 11.70 -8.96
CA GLN A 120 -7.41 13.04 -8.52
C GLN A 120 -8.93 13.19 -8.37
N ARG A 121 -9.71 12.62 -9.29
CA ARG A 121 -11.19 12.64 -9.17
C ARG A 121 -11.67 11.87 -7.95
N LEU A 122 -11.13 10.67 -7.70
CA LEU A 122 -11.50 9.85 -6.54
C LEU A 122 -11.08 10.52 -5.23
N GLU A 123 -9.87 11.07 -5.17
CA GLU A 123 -9.38 11.81 -4.00
C GLU A 123 -10.26 13.02 -3.69
N ALA A 124 -10.67 13.78 -4.71
CA ALA A 124 -11.56 14.92 -4.55
C ALA A 124 -12.95 14.52 -4.03
N ALA A 125 -13.51 13.40 -4.53
CA ALA A 125 -14.79 12.89 -4.06
C ALA A 125 -14.74 12.49 -2.58
N HIS A 126 -13.62 11.92 -2.12
CA HIS A 126 -13.42 11.53 -0.72
C HIS A 126 -13.04 12.68 0.22
N ALA A 127 -12.61 13.84 -0.29
CA ALA A 127 -12.31 15.02 0.52
C ALA A 127 -13.58 15.79 0.94
N THR A 128 -14.72 15.48 0.32
CA THR A 128 -16.03 16.08 0.59
C THR A 128 -16.86 15.31 1.63
N ASP A 129 -16.36 14.18 2.13
CA ASP A 129 -16.93 13.39 3.24
C ASP A 129 -16.22 13.72 4.56
#